data_AF-A0A7S2Y9T1-F1
#
_entry.id   AF-A0A7S2Y9T1-F1
#
_cell.length_a   1.000
_cell.length_b   1.000
_cell.length_c   1.000
_cell.angle_alpha   90.00
_cell.angle_beta   90.00
_cell.angle_gamma   90.00
#
_symmetry.space_group_name_H-M   'P 1'
#
loop_
_entity.id
_entity.type
_entity.pdbx_description
1 polymer ?
#
loop_
_entity_poly.entity_id
_entity_poly.type
_entity_poly.pdbx_seq_one_letter_code
_entity_poly.pdbx_strand_id
1 'polypeptide(L)'
;WHTFFHSRVGDDACVLGGCLRICFGLIFLYDRLILGMDLQDFFTPKHGALPLHVGRDNENLGPSMPTLFEYYEESDTFMWFLYGLGQVQATLFVLGVCPRFQLACLFVNILSFQNHNFLFWDEQDVLFRIWGFLLLFCPLHRITIYDLFKSPEYKHVDSWPIWPFRLFQIQLTLMYMSLSLHKLQCEEWQTGEALYWIQDSLGFAAGSWVTLPDVILNRMMPIQILSWLVVGLELASWITLWVPGLKWSTAFCMIAFNLVTELTMNLHCMPWLAILGWSATLFKESNVEHAKDRLPAHSHGVYPHSSNVVQTVSDFMHQFRPEICFVTDLLLASGLVLLLIDTLPIAALEDLIFSAPSALSKYQQALYAVIDPTLCVLGLWQGPWNLHGGDMASYHKLSYSAYLYRYHLPSDETDEEYIEAEHYTFPV
;
A
#
# COMPACT_ATOMS: atom_id res chain seq x y z
N TRP A 1 -29.34 -8.67 7.92
CA TRP A 1 -28.13 -9.13 8.64
C TRP A 1 -27.78 -10.58 8.34
N HIS A 2 -28.65 -11.56 8.62
CA HIS A 2 -28.36 -12.98 8.37
C HIS A 2 -27.95 -13.26 6.92
N THR A 3 -28.72 -12.81 5.94
CA THR A 3 -28.36 -12.98 4.51
C THR A 3 -27.07 -12.25 4.12
N PHE A 4 -26.79 -11.10 4.74
CA PHE A 4 -25.68 -10.25 4.35
C PHE A 4 -24.31 -10.84 4.70
N PHE A 5 -24.15 -11.38 5.91
CA PHE A 5 -22.90 -11.97 6.37
C PHE A 5 -22.82 -13.49 6.18
N HIS A 6 -23.95 -14.19 6.19
CA HIS A 6 -23.97 -15.66 6.09
C HIS A 6 -24.32 -16.16 4.69
N SER A 7 -24.49 -15.29 3.70
CA SER A 7 -24.52 -15.76 2.33
C SER A 7 -23.18 -16.36 1.95
N ARG A 8 -23.24 -17.12 0.87
CA ARG A 8 -22.13 -17.90 0.38
C ARG A 8 -21.74 -17.43 -1.01
N VAL A 9 -20.46 -17.58 -1.31
CA VAL A 9 -19.88 -17.24 -2.61
C VAL A 9 -19.35 -18.51 -3.27
N GLY A 10 -19.40 -18.52 -4.61
CA GLY A 10 -18.86 -19.60 -5.44
C GLY A 10 -17.37 -19.44 -5.75
N ASP A 11 -16.92 -20.18 -6.75
CA ASP A 11 -15.51 -20.26 -7.15
C ASP A 11 -14.95 -18.90 -7.63
N ASP A 12 -15.76 -18.07 -8.30
CA ASP A 12 -15.35 -16.73 -8.78
C ASP A 12 -14.80 -15.84 -7.65
N ALA A 13 -15.41 -15.90 -6.46
CA ALA A 13 -14.93 -15.13 -5.32
C ALA A 13 -13.63 -15.70 -4.73
N CYS A 14 -13.37 -17.00 -4.89
CA CYS A 14 -12.10 -17.59 -4.53
C CYS A 14 -10.99 -17.12 -5.48
N VAL A 15 -11.29 -17.03 -6.78
CA VAL A 15 -10.40 -16.46 -7.79
C VAL A 15 -10.06 -15.03 -7.43
N LEU A 16 -11.08 -14.20 -7.18
CA LEU A 16 -10.88 -12.83 -6.75
C LEU A 16 -10.03 -12.78 -5.47
N GLY A 17 -10.35 -13.60 -4.46
CA GLY A 17 -9.57 -13.67 -3.22
C GLY A 17 -8.11 -14.10 -3.41
N GLY A 18 -7.81 -14.93 -4.41
CA GLY A 18 -6.45 -15.28 -4.82
C GLY A 18 -5.73 -14.10 -5.46
N CYS A 19 -6.36 -13.47 -6.47
CA CYS A 19 -5.82 -12.28 -7.13
C CYS A 19 -5.55 -11.13 -6.14
N LEU A 20 -6.49 -10.88 -5.22
CA LEU A 20 -6.34 -9.84 -4.20
C LEU A 20 -5.07 -10.04 -3.35
N ARG A 21 -4.75 -11.29 -3.02
CA ARG A 21 -3.55 -11.63 -2.24
C ARG A 21 -2.28 -11.44 -3.03
N ILE A 22 -2.24 -11.92 -4.27
CA ILE A 22 -1.06 -11.76 -5.13
C ILE A 22 -0.77 -10.27 -5.30
N CYS A 23 -1.77 -9.47 -5.67
CA CYS A 23 -1.61 -8.04 -5.81
C CYS A 23 -1.21 -7.37 -4.48
N PHE A 24 -1.86 -7.71 -3.35
CA PHE A 24 -1.46 -7.20 -2.03
C PHE A 24 0.01 -7.50 -1.70
N GLY A 25 0.44 -8.74 -1.92
CA GLY A 25 1.79 -9.19 -1.63
C GLY A 25 2.82 -8.50 -2.53
N LEU A 26 2.51 -8.29 -3.81
CA LEU A 26 3.36 -7.55 -4.74
C LEU A 26 3.49 -6.08 -4.36
N ILE A 27 2.37 -5.42 -4.03
CA ILE A 27 2.37 -4.02 -3.57
C ILE A 27 3.17 -3.90 -2.26
N PHE A 28 3.01 -4.85 -1.34
CA PHE A 28 3.76 -4.88 -0.08
C PHE A 28 5.26 -5.11 -0.31
N LEU A 29 5.65 -6.03 -1.19
CA LEU A 29 7.06 -6.26 -1.56
C LEU A 29 7.68 -4.99 -2.14
N TYR A 30 6.97 -4.34 -3.06
CA TYR A 30 7.40 -3.08 -3.66
C TYR A 30 7.62 -1.99 -2.60
N ASP A 31 6.65 -1.80 -1.69
CA ASP A 31 6.77 -0.87 -0.56
C ASP A 31 7.99 -1.18 0.32
N ARG A 32 8.20 -2.46 0.68
CA ARG A 32 9.35 -2.86 1.47
C ARG A 32 10.67 -2.67 0.72
N LEU A 33 10.72 -2.90 -0.59
CA LEU A 33 11.92 -2.68 -1.39
C LEU A 33 12.32 -1.21 -1.39
N ILE A 34 11.34 -0.30 -1.49
CA ILE A 34 11.57 1.14 -1.39
C ILE A 34 12.07 1.50 0.02
N LEU A 35 11.38 1.03 1.05
CA LEU A 35 11.81 1.25 2.43
C LEU A 35 13.24 0.74 2.68
N GLY A 36 13.67 -0.31 1.98
CA GLY A 36 15.02 -0.85 2.07
C GLY A 36 16.12 0.14 1.72
N MET A 37 15.84 1.12 0.86
CA MET A 37 16.80 2.16 0.45
C MET A 37 17.13 3.11 1.60
N ASP A 38 16.12 3.46 2.41
CA ASP A 38 16.24 4.45 3.49
C ASP A 38 16.15 3.80 4.89
N LEU A 39 16.21 2.47 4.97
CA LEU A 39 16.00 1.72 6.20
C LEU A 39 16.99 2.15 7.29
N GLN A 40 18.24 2.41 6.92
CA GLN A 40 19.28 2.81 7.87
C GLN A 40 18.99 4.20 8.45
N ASP A 41 18.57 5.14 7.63
CA ASP A 41 18.32 6.52 8.03
C ASP A 41 17.10 6.63 8.95
N PHE A 42 16.17 5.67 8.88
CA PHE A 42 14.94 5.71 9.67
C PHE A 42 14.95 4.78 10.90
N PHE A 43 15.59 3.60 10.80
CA PHE A 43 15.43 2.55 11.81
C PHE A 43 16.72 2.16 12.54
N THR A 44 17.90 2.66 12.14
CA THR A 44 19.14 2.31 12.83
C THR A 44 19.11 2.82 14.28
N PRO A 45 19.37 1.97 15.29
CA PRO A 45 19.39 2.38 16.70
C PRO A 45 20.26 3.60 17.04
N LYS A 46 21.40 3.77 16.34
CA LYS A 46 22.37 4.84 16.62
C LYS A 46 22.18 6.11 15.79
N HIS A 47 21.69 5.97 14.57
CA HIS A 47 21.68 7.04 13.56
C HIS A 47 20.32 7.26 12.92
N GLY A 48 19.35 6.40 13.24
CA GLY A 48 17.99 6.51 12.75
C GLY A 48 17.32 7.78 13.27
N ALA A 49 16.43 8.34 12.46
CA ALA A 49 15.73 9.59 12.76
C ALA A 49 15.00 9.58 14.12
N LEU A 50 14.54 8.41 14.59
CA LEU A 50 14.03 8.24 15.95
C LEU A 50 14.50 6.89 16.52
N PRO A 51 15.52 6.89 17.39
CA PRO A 51 15.93 5.68 18.11
C PRO A 51 14.79 5.15 19.01
N LEU A 52 14.68 3.82 19.11
CA LEU A 52 13.60 3.17 19.86
C LEU A 52 13.48 3.67 21.30
N HIS A 53 14.60 3.79 22.02
CA HIS A 53 14.62 4.23 23.41
C HIS A 53 14.03 5.65 23.57
N VAL A 54 14.35 6.57 22.66
CA VAL A 54 13.79 7.94 22.64
C VAL A 54 12.27 7.90 22.40
N GLY A 55 11.83 7.04 21.48
CA GLY A 55 10.40 6.86 21.20
C GLY A 55 9.61 6.31 22.39
N ARG A 56 10.22 5.45 23.20
CA ARG A 56 9.60 4.85 24.40
C ARG A 56 9.59 5.79 25.59
N ASP A 57 10.69 6.49 25.84
CA ASP A 57 10.85 7.35 27.01
C ASP A 57 10.00 8.62 26.91
N ASN A 58 9.53 8.96 25.71
CA ASN A 58 8.71 10.14 25.48
C ASN A 58 7.24 9.76 25.26
N GLU A 59 6.44 9.74 26.33
CA GLU A 59 4.99 9.48 26.26
C GLU A 59 4.24 10.45 25.32
N ASN A 60 4.81 11.64 25.06
CA ASN A 60 4.21 12.60 24.12
C ASN A 60 4.39 12.18 22.66
N LEU A 61 5.36 11.31 22.37
CA LEU A 61 5.61 10.79 21.03
C LEU A 61 4.65 9.62 20.73
N GLY A 62 4.31 8.79 21.72
CA GLY A 62 3.23 7.82 21.54
C GLY A 62 3.12 6.82 22.69
N PRO A 63 2.03 6.03 22.73
CA PRO A 63 1.91 4.94 23.69
C PRO A 63 3.01 3.90 23.43
N SER A 64 3.61 3.39 24.51
CA SER A 64 4.51 2.22 24.44
C SER A 64 3.75 1.01 23.92
N MET A 65 3.90 0.73 22.63
CA MET A 65 3.23 -0.37 21.95
C MET A 65 4.24 -1.52 21.72
N PRO A 66 3.84 -2.79 21.93
CA PRO A 66 4.74 -3.92 21.79
C PRO A 66 5.42 -3.98 20.43
N THR A 67 6.74 -4.16 20.41
CA THR A 67 7.50 -4.35 19.17
C THR A 67 8.52 -5.48 19.28
N LEU A 68 8.82 -6.16 18.17
CA LEU A 68 9.89 -7.17 18.14
C LEU A 68 11.27 -6.55 18.40
N PHE A 69 11.44 -5.26 18.15
CA PHE A 69 12.71 -4.57 18.39
C PHE A 69 13.10 -4.49 19.87
N GLU A 70 12.16 -4.72 20.81
CA GLU A 70 12.45 -4.74 22.25
C GLU A 70 13.40 -5.85 22.67
N TYR A 71 13.51 -6.93 21.88
CA TYR A 71 14.42 -8.03 22.20
C TYR A 71 15.88 -7.66 21.96
N TYR A 72 16.16 -6.74 21.03
CA TYR A 72 17.52 -6.33 20.63
C TYR A 72 17.52 -4.87 20.15
N GLU A 73 17.27 -3.95 21.08
CA GLU A 73 17.02 -2.52 20.78
C GLU A 73 18.21 -1.81 20.09
N GLU A 74 19.45 -2.25 20.35
CA GLU A 74 20.67 -1.61 19.84
C GLU A 74 21.32 -2.34 18.65
N SER A 75 20.62 -3.31 18.03
CA SER A 75 21.22 -4.18 17.01
C SER A 75 20.74 -3.87 15.59
N ASP A 76 21.62 -3.24 14.80
CA ASP A 76 21.43 -3.04 13.35
C ASP A 76 21.22 -4.38 12.63
N THR A 77 21.94 -5.43 13.05
CA THR A 77 21.79 -6.78 12.49
C THR A 77 20.40 -7.33 12.70
N PHE A 78 19.80 -7.09 13.87
CA PHE A 78 18.45 -7.55 14.17
C PHE A 78 17.40 -6.79 13.35
N MET A 79 17.59 -5.50 13.13
CA MET A 79 16.77 -4.70 12.21
C MET A 79 16.79 -5.26 10.79
N TRP A 80 17.98 -5.48 10.23
CA TRP A 80 18.14 -6.06 8.89
C TRP A 80 17.58 -7.48 8.80
N PHE A 81 17.73 -8.28 9.86
CA PHE A 81 17.13 -9.60 9.94
C PHE A 81 15.59 -9.52 9.89
N LEU A 82 14.96 -8.65 10.68
CA LEU A 82 13.50 -8.48 10.66
C LEU A 82 12.99 -7.94 9.32
N TYR A 83 13.73 -7.02 8.70
CA TYR A 83 13.42 -6.51 7.36
C TYR A 83 13.47 -7.64 6.32
N GLY A 84 14.58 -8.37 6.25
CA GLY A 84 14.76 -9.49 5.32
C GLY A 84 13.76 -10.62 5.55
N LEU A 85 13.43 -10.90 6.83
CA LEU A 85 12.40 -11.87 7.19
C LEU A 85 11.03 -11.45 6.64
N GLY A 86 10.67 -10.17 6.73
CA GLY A 86 9.45 -9.62 6.13
C GLY A 86 9.40 -9.81 4.61
N GLN A 87 10.51 -9.55 3.91
CA GLN A 87 10.61 -9.74 2.46
C GLN A 87 10.46 -11.20 2.04
N VAL A 88 11.10 -12.12 2.77
CA VAL A 88 10.95 -13.56 2.53
C VAL A 88 9.50 -14.00 2.76
N GLN A 89 8.86 -13.54 3.83
CA GLN A 89 7.46 -13.86 4.13
C GLN A 89 6.51 -13.32 3.06
N ALA A 90 6.74 -12.10 2.56
CA ALA A 90 5.95 -11.51 1.50
C ALA A 90 6.12 -12.25 0.17
N THR A 91 7.35 -12.69 -0.14
CA THR A 91 7.61 -13.54 -1.31
C THR A 91 6.89 -14.88 -1.19
N LEU A 92 7.02 -15.56 -0.04
CA LEU A 92 6.31 -16.82 0.23
C LEU A 92 4.78 -16.63 0.19
N PHE A 93 4.28 -15.47 0.61
CA PHE A 93 2.88 -15.11 0.54
C PHE A 93 2.39 -14.98 -0.91
N VAL A 94 3.12 -14.25 -1.77
CA VAL A 94 2.83 -14.14 -3.22
C VAL A 94 2.86 -15.51 -3.90
N LEU A 95 3.84 -16.35 -3.54
CA LEU A 95 3.94 -17.73 -4.04
C LEU A 95 2.81 -18.63 -3.53
N GLY A 96 2.15 -18.27 -2.43
CA GLY A 96 1.06 -19.05 -1.82
C GLY A 96 1.50 -20.13 -0.83
N VAL A 97 2.70 -20.03 -0.28
CA VAL A 97 3.20 -20.99 0.70
C VAL A 97 2.63 -20.65 2.07
N CYS A 98 1.62 -21.39 2.52
CA CYS A 98 0.94 -21.19 3.81
C CYS A 98 0.46 -19.73 4.01
N PRO A 99 -0.34 -19.17 3.09
CA PRO A 99 -0.58 -17.73 2.98
C PRO A 99 -1.22 -17.09 4.22
N ARG A 100 -2.04 -17.82 5.00
CA ARG A 100 -2.57 -17.32 6.28
C ARG A 100 -1.46 -17.10 7.31
N PHE A 101 -0.53 -18.05 7.40
CA PHE A 101 0.60 -17.94 8.30
C PHE A 101 1.50 -16.78 7.87
N GLN A 102 1.81 -16.67 6.57
CA GLN A 102 2.59 -15.54 6.07
C GLN A 102 1.93 -14.19 6.35
N LEU A 103 0.61 -14.04 6.12
CA LEU A 103 -0.11 -12.81 6.47
C LEU A 103 -0.05 -12.49 7.96
N ALA A 104 -0.17 -13.50 8.83
CA ALA A 104 -0.05 -13.28 10.27
C ALA A 104 1.37 -12.80 10.64
N CYS A 105 2.40 -13.37 10.02
CA CYS A 105 3.77 -12.93 10.22
C CYS A 105 4.03 -11.52 9.66
N LEU A 106 3.52 -11.21 8.46
CA LEU A 106 3.59 -9.88 7.87
C LEU A 106 2.89 -8.83 8.73
N PHE A 107 1.72 -9.18 9.30
CA PHE A 107 1.01 -8.29 10.23
C PHE A 107 1.87 -7.95 11.45
N VAL A 108 2.53 -8.95 12.06
CA VAL A 108 3.44 -8.72 13.20
C VAL A 108 4.68 -7.92 12.77
N ASN A 109 5.22 -8.18 11.58
CA ASN A 109 6.36 -7.45 11.03
C ASN A 109 6.01 -5.96 10.84
N ILE A 110 4.91 -5.66 10.13
CA ILE A 110 4.39 -4.30 9.94
C ILE A 110 4.20 -3.62 11.29
N LEU A 111 3.53 -4.28 12.24
CA LEU A 111 3.26 -3.70 13.55
C LEU A 111 4.56 -3.40 14.32
N SER A 112 5.58 -4.26 14.19
CA SER A 112 6.87 -4.06 14.86
C SER A 112 7.61 -2.85 14.31
N PHE A 113 7.68 -2.70 12.99
CA PHE A 113 8.24 -1.50 12.37
C PHE A 113 7.41 -0.26 12.73
N GLN A 114 6.07 -0.38 12.68
CA GLN A 114 5.14 0.69 13.07
C GLN A 114 5.40 1.24 14.47
N ASN A 115 5.55 0.34 15.42
CA ASN A 115 5.77 0.69 16.82
C ASN A 115 7.22 1.09 17.11
N HIS A 116 8.19 0.71 16.27
CA HIS A 116 9.58 1.14 16.44
C HIS A 116 9.74 2.63 16.17
N ASN A 117 9.11 3.13 15.11
CA ASN A 117 9.25 4.53 14.72
C ASN A 117 7.95 5.08 14.14
N PHE A 118 7.00 5.46 15.00
CA PHE A 118 5.66 5.85 14.59
C PHE A 118 5.61 7.07 13.65
N LEU A 119 6.68 7.88 13.60
CA LEU A 119 6.76 9.11 12.80
C LEU A 119 6.69 8.87 11.28
N PHE A 120 7.20 7.72 10.84
CA PHE A 120 7.32 7.43 9.41
C PHE A 120 6.05 6.92 8.77
N TRP A 121 5.12 6.39 9.56
CA TRP A 121 3.96 5.72 8.99
C TRP A 121 2.88 6.70 8.60
N ASP A 122 2.33 6.50 7.43
CA ASP A 122 1.14 7.22 6.97
C ASP A 122 -0.08 6.29 6.97
N GLU A 123 -1.17 6.78 6.39
CA GLU A 123 -2.42 6.02 6.28
C GLU A 123 -2.29 4.79 5.36
N GLN A 124 -1.31 4.74 4.46
CA GLN A 124 -1.04 3.58 3.61
C GLN A 124 -0.62 2.37 4.46
N ASP A 125 0.25 2.58 5.44
CA ASP A 125 0.72 1.50 6.32
C ASP A 125 -0.39 0.99 7.23
N VAL A 126 -1.29 1.90 7.64
CA VAL A 126 -2.51 1.52 8.35
C VAL A 126 -3.37 0.61 7.46
N LEU A 127 -3.49 0.91 6.17
CA LEU A 127 -4.19 0.06 5.21
C LEU A 127 -3.51 -1.30 5.02
N PHE A 128 -2.19 -1.36 4.86
CA PHE A 128 -1.47 -2.64 4.80
C PHE A 128 -1.78 -3.51 6.02
N ARG A 129 -1.77 -2.92 7.22
CA ARG A 129 -2.08 -3.63 8.47
C ARG A 129 -3.52 -4.15 8.49
N ILE A 130 -4.50 -3.28 8.25
CA ILE A 130 -5.93 -3.64 8.33
C ILE A 130 -6.28 -4.65 7.24
N TRP A 131 -5.80 -4.44 6.01
CA TRP A 131 -6.16 -5.28 4.88
C TRP A 131 -5.42 -6.61 4.88
N GLY A 132 -4.15 -6.61 5.28
CA GLY A 132 -3.42 -7.85 5.54
C GLY A 132 -4.15 -8.73 6.57
N PHE A 133 -4.68 -8.10 7.63
CA PHE A 133 -5.52 -8.79 8.62
C PHE A 133 -6.84 -9.31 8.02
N LEU A 134 -7.57 -8.51 7.25
CA LEU A 134 -8.82 -8.96 6.62
C LEU A 134 -8.61 -10.08 5.60
N LEU A 135 -7.49 -10.06 4.85
CA LEU A 135 -7.13 -11.09 3.87
C LEU A 135 -6.84 -12.46 4.51
N LEU A 136 -6.52 -12.50 5.81
CA LEU A 136 -6.38 -13.73 6.60
C LEU A 136 -7.67 -14.59 6.52
N PHE A 137 -8.82 -13.91 6.50
CA PHE A 137 -10.13 -14.53 6.56
C PHE A 137 -10.74 -14.81 5.18
N CYS A 138 -10.24 -14.17 4.12
CA CYS A 138 -10.72 -14.42 2.76
C CYS A 138 -10.61 -15.92 2.40
N PRO A 139 -11.50 -16.44 1.56
CA PRO A 139 -11.47 -17.85 1.16
C PRO A 139 -10.14 -18.23 0.51
N LEU A 140 -9.70 -19.47 0.78
CA LEU A 140 -8.43 -20.03 0.33
C LEU A 140 -8.71 -21.30 -0.43
N HIS A 141 -8.97 -21.16 -1.72
CA HIS A 141 -8.91 -22.31 -2.60
C HIS A 141 -8.00 -22.02 -3.77
N ARG A 142 -6.84 -22.67 -3.72
CA ARG A 142 -5.92 -23.02 -4.80
C ARG A 142 -5.73 -22.07 -5.99
N ILE A 143 -5.65 -20.77 -5.75
CA ILE A 143 -5.29 -19.77 -6.78
C ILE A 143 -4.13 -18.96 -6.23
N THR A 144 -3.07 -19.69 -5.91
CA THR A 144 -1.75 -19.13 -5.70
C THR A 144 -0.85 -19.63 -6.81
N ILE A 145 0.27 -18.94 -7.05
CA ILE A 145 1.24 -19.35 -8.08
C ILE A 145 1.66 -20.82 -7.87
N TYR A 146 1.80 -21.26 -6.62
CA TYR A 146 2.13 -22.64 -6.28
C TYR A 146 1.06 -23.66 -6.71
N ASP A 147 -0.21 -23.29 -6.72
CA ASP A 147 -1.28 -24.20 -7.10
C ASP A 147 -1.33 -24.48 -8.60
N LEU A 148 -0.81 -23.56 -9.43
CA LEU A 148 -0.63 -23.79 -10.88
C LEU A 148 0.28 -25.00 -11.16
N PHE A 149 1.18 -25.34 -10.23
CA PHE A 149 2.14 -26.43 -10.37
C PHE A 149 1.67 -27.78 -9.79
N LYS A 150 0.55 -27.83 -9.06
CA LYS A 150 0.00 -29.08 -8.52
C LYS A 150 -1.13 -29.63 -9.38
N SER A 151 -1.06 -30.93 -9.68
CA SER A 151 -2.09 -31.66 -10.43
C SER A 151 -3.48 -31.49 -9.78
N PRO A 152 -4.53 -31.20 -10.57
CA PRO A 152 -5.82 -30.76 -10.08
C PRO A 152 -6.65 -31.95 -9.58
N GLU A 153 -6.31 -32.48 -8.41
CA GLU A 153 -7.30 -33.24 -7.66
C GLU A 153 -8.26 -32.24 -6.99
N TYR A 154 -9.21 -31.75 -7.79
CA TYR A 154 -10.17 -30.74 -7.41
C TYR A 154 -11.30 -31.39 -6.61
N LYS A 155 -11.25 -31.26 -5.28
CA LYS A 155 -12.43 -31.49 -4.46
C LYS A 155 -13.25 -30.21 -4.50
N HIS A 156 -14.33 -30.20 -5.28
CA HIS A 156 -15.33 -29.14 -5.26
C HIS A 156 -15.73 -28.87 -3.81
N VAL A 157 -15.33 -27.72 -3.28
CA VAL A 157 -15.92 -27.17 -2.06
C VAL A 157 -17.04 -26.28 -2.53
N ASP A 158 -18.28 -26.71 -2.30
CA ASP A 158 -19.47 -26.12 -2.93
C ASP A 158 -19.69 -24.63 -2.65
N SER A 159 -19.02 -24.04 -1.65
CA SER A 159 -19.13 -22.61 -1.34
C SER A 159 -18.30 -22.14 -0.14
N TRP A 160 -18.05 -20.82 -0.09
CA TRP A 160 -17.32 -20.15 0.98
C TRP A 160 -18.14 -19.04 1.66
N PRO A 161 -17.84 -18.68 2.91
CA PRO A 161 -18.52 -17.57 3.58
C PRO A 161 -18.17 -16.21 2.94
N ILE A 162 -19.17 -15.36 2.72
CA ILE A 162 -19.00 -14.04 2.11
C ILE A 162 -18.43 -12.97 3.06
N TRP A 163 -18.58 -13.18 4.38
CA TRP A 163 -18.36 -12.13 5.38
C TRP A 163 -17.00 -11.41 5.28
N PRO A 164 -15.87 -12.05 4.91
CA PRO A 164 -14.59 -11.34 4.80
C PRO A 164 -14.65 -10.22 3.74
N PHE A 165 -15.29 -10.48 2.61
CA PHE A 165 -15.49 -9.47 1.55
C PHE A 165 -16.43 -8.35 2.01
N ARG A 166 -17.43 -8.67 2.83
CA ARG A 166 -18.33 -7.66 3.42
C ARG A 166 -17.61 -6.75 4.40
N LEU A 167 -16.71 -7.29 5.22
CA LEU A 167 -15.88 -6.46 6.10
C LEU A 167 -14.95 -5.56 5.30
N PHE A 168 -14.37 -6.07 4.20
CA PHE A 168 -13.61 -5.25 3.25
C PHE A 168 -14.45 -4.09 2.70
N GLN A 169 -15.68 -4.37 2.23
CA GLN A 169 -16.60 -3.36 1.72
C GLN A 169 -16.93 -2.31 2.79
N ILE A 170 -17.23 -2.74 4.02
CA ILE A 170 -17.53 -1.83 5.13
C ILE A 170 -16.32 -0.95 5.43
N GLN A 171 -15.14 -1.55 5.61
CA GLN A 171 -13.90 -0.80 5.88
C GLN A 171 -13.62 0.23 4.79
N LEU A 172 -13.74 -0.17 3.52
CA LEU A 172 -13.56 0.72 2.37
C LEU A 172 -14.55 1.88 2.39
N THR A 173 -15.84 1.61 2.66
CA THR A 173 -16.87 2.67 2.70
C THR A 173 -16.67 3.63 3.86
N LEU A 174 -16.26 3.14 5.04
CA LEU A 174 -15.97 3.98 6.20
C LEU A 174 -14.75 4.86 5.97
N MET A 175 -13.72 4.31 5.32
CA MET A 175 -12.53 5.07 4.93
C MET A 175 -12.89 6.23 3.99
N TYR A 176 -13.61 5.96 2.89
CA TYR A 176 -14.00 7.01 1.95
C TYR A 176 -15.01 8.00 2.51
N MET A 177 -15.90 7.56 3.41
CA MET A 177 -16.76 8.46 4.18
C MET A 177 -15.91 9.39 5.06
N SER A 178 -14.92 8.86 5.79
CA SER A 178 -14.03 9.68 6.63
C SER A 178 -13.21 10.67 5.82
N LEU A 179 -12.61 10.23 4.71
CA LEU A 179 -11.82 11.07 3.81
C LEU A 179 -12.64 12.24 3.27
N SER A 180 -13.83 11.95 2.77
CA SER A 180 -14.71 12.98 2.20
C SER A 180 -15.22 13.96 3.26
N LEU A 181 -15.60 13.49 4.44
CA LEU A 181 -16.00 14.36 5.54
C LEU A 181 -14.85 15.27 6.01
N HIS A 182 -13.63 14.74 6.05
CA HIS A 182 -12.46 15.54 6.41
C HIS A 182 -12.18 16.62 5.36
N LYS A 183 -12.22 16.28 4.07
CA LYS A 183 -12.07 17.27 2.98
C LYS A 183 -13.13 18.35 3.03
N LEU A 184 -14.38 18.00 3.36
CA LEU A 184 -15.44 19.00 3.54
C LEU A 184 -15.18 19.98 4.68
N GLN A 185 -14.27 19.69 5.62
CA GLN A 185 -13.91 20.59 6.72
C GLN A 185 -12.73 21.53 6.37
N CYS A 186 -11.99 21.23 5.31
CA CYS A 186 -10.83 22.01 4.87
C CYS A 186 -11.24 23.11 3.90
N GLU A 187 -10.78 24.34 4.12
CA GLU A 187 -11.14 25.52 3.33
C GLU A 187 -10.74 25.37 1.87
N GLU A 188 -9.57 24.82 1.59
CA GLU A 188 -9.02 24.64 0.24
C GLU A 188 -9.88 23.69 -0.61
N TRP A 189 -10.47 22.68 0.01
CA TRP A 189 -11.39 21.75 -0.66
C TRP A 189 -12.77 22.39 -0.88
N GLN A 190 -13.22 23.25 0.04
CA GLN A 190 -14.47 23.99 -0.11
C GLN A 190 -14.37 25.04 -1.22
N THR A 191 -13.28 25.79 -1.30
CA THR A 191 -13.03 26.80 -2.34
C THR A 191 -12.63 26.18 -3.69
N GLY A 192 -12.26 24.90 -3.70
CA GLY A 192 -11.82 24.17 -4.89
C GLY A 192 -10.34 24.36 -5.23
N GLU A 193 -9.57 24.99 -4.34
CA GLU A 193 -8.15 25.30 -4.54
C GLU A 193 -7.21 24.16 -4.08
N ALA A 194 -7.73 23.09 -3.46
CA ALA A 194 -6.92 21.99 -2.94
C ALA A 194 -5.95 21.38 -3.97
N LEU A 195 -6.44 21.05 -5.17
CA LEU A 195 -5.57 20.47 -6.21
C LEU A 195 -4.52 21.45 -6.74
N TYR A 196 -4.76 22.77 -6.66
CA TYR A 196 -3.75 23.78 -6.99
C TYR A 196 -2.57 23.70 -6.02
N TRP A 197 -2.85 23.66 -4.71
CA TRP A 197 -1.82 23.56 -3.68
C TRP A 197 -1.06 22.23 -3.73
N ILE A 198 -1.77 21.14 -4.02
CA ILE A 198 -1.14 19.83 -4.20
C ILE A 198 -0.18 19.84 -5.39
N GLN A 199 -0.56 20.47 -6.50
CA GLN A 199 0.29 20.56 -7.69
C GLN A 199 1.52 21.46 -7.46
N ASP A 200 1.39 22.53 -6.67
CA ASP A 200 2.52 23.42 -6.35
C ASP A 200 3.52 22.76 -5.37
N SER A 201 3.07 21.78 -4.60
CA SER A 201 3.92 21.04 -3.67
C SER A 201 4.88 20.10 -4.40
N LEU A 202 6.17 20.47 -4.42
CA LEU A 202 7.29 19.76 -5.05
C LEU A 202 7.36 18.25 -4.69
N GLY A 203 6.88 17.85 -3.51
CA GLY A 203 6.88 16.45 -3.07
C GLY A 203 5.71 15.62 -3.62
N PHE A 204 4.55 16.24 -3.86
CA PHE A 204 3.36 15.55 -4.38
C PHE A 204 3.26 15.60 -5.90
N ALA A 205 3.88 16.61 -6.52
CA ALA A 205 3.95 16.80 -7.97
C ALA A 205 4.97 15.89 -8.67
N ALA A 206 5.54 14.91 -7.97
CA ALA A 206 6.52 13.96 -8.52
C ALA A 206 5.86 13.05 -9.57
N GLY A 207 5.71 13.55 -10.79
CA GLY A 207 4.96 12.84 -11.81
C GLY A 207 4.53 13.66 -13.02
N SER A 208 5.18 14.79 -13.33
CA SER A 208 4.94 15.61 -14.53
C SER A 208 5.13 14.88 -15.88
N TRP A 209 5.17 13.55 -15.89
CA TRP A 209 5.35 12.66 -17.05
C TRP A 209 4.17 12.73 -18.00
N VAL A 210 2.95 12.82 -17.47
CA VAL A 210 1.83 13.31 -18.26
C VAL A 210 1.86 14.80 -18.08
N THR A 211 2.36 15.53 -19.08
CA THR A 211 1.99 16.93 -19.28
C THR A 211 0.48 16.95 -19.41
N LEU A 212 -0.22 16.93 -18.28
CA LEU A 212 -1.64 17.19 -18.24
C LEU A 212 -1.80 18.49 -19.00
N PRO A 213 -2.69 18.54 -20.00
CA PRO A 213 -2.75 19.68 -20.90
C PRO A 213 -2.76 20.98 -20.09
N ASP A 214 -1.92 21.94 -20.44
CA ASP A 214 -1.84 23.25 -19.75
C ASP A 214 -3.22 23.88 -19.54
N VAL A 215 -4.17 23.56 -20.43
CA VAL A 215 -5.56 23.98 -20.36
C VAL A 215 -6.26 23.54 -19.07
N ILE A 216 -5.89 22.39 -18.50
CA ILE A 216 -6.48 21.81 -17.28
C ILE A 216 -5.75 22.33 -16.04
N LEU A 217 -4.41 22.28 -16.01
CA LEU A 217 -3.65 22.58 -14.79
C LEU A 217 -3.25 24.06 -14.63
N ASN A 218 -3.15 24.84 -15.70
CA ASN A 218 -2.78 26.27 -15.59
C ASN A 218 -4.01 27.19 -15.54
N ARG A 219 -5.19 26.63 -15.25
CA ARG A 219 -6.45 27.37 -15.19
C ARG A 219 -7.18 27.03 -13.89
N MET A 220 -7.55 28.05 -13.14
CA MET A 220 -8.20 27.88 -11.84
C MET A 220 -9.55 27.16 -11.93
N MET A 221 -10.36 27.48 -12.96
CA MET A 221 -11.70 26.90 -13.08
C MET A 221 -11.70 25.37 -13.26
N PRO A 222 -10.91 24.77 -14.17
CA PRO A 222 -10.79 23.31 -14.24
C PRO A 222 -10.27 22.67 -12.94
N ILE A 223 -9.29 23.29 -12.27
CA ILE A 223 -8.79 22.83 -10.96
C ILE A 223 -9.93 22.80 -9.94
N GLN A 224 -10.72 23.87 -9.82
CA GLN A 224 -11.85 23.94 -8.90
C GLN A 224 -12.87 22.83 -9.16
N ILE A 225 -13.22 22.61 -10.43
CA ILE A 225 -14.13 21.53 -10.83
C ILE A 225 -13.55 20.17 -10.44
N LEU A 226 -12.26 19.92 -10.68
CA LEU A 226 -11.60 18.67 -10.32
C LEU A 226 -11.55 18.48 -8.80
N SER A 227 -11.21 19.51 -8.03
CA SER A 227 -11.19 19.48 -6.56
C SER A 227 -12.56 19.08 -5.99
N TRP A 228 -13.63 19.70 -6.48
CA TRP A 228 -14.99 19.34 -6.06
C TRP A 228 -15.43 17.96 -6.60
N LEU A 229 -14.97 17.56 -7.78
CA LEU A 229 -15.23 16.24 -8.34
C LEU A 229 -14.64 15.13 -7.45
N VAL A 230 -13.41 15.32 -6.94
CA VAL A 230 -12.81 14.37 -5.98
C VAL A 230 -13.71 14.21 -4.76
N VAL A 231 -14.11 15.31 -4.11
CA VAL A 231 -14.99 15.26 -2.93
C VAL A 231 -16.34 14.61 -3.28
N GLY A 232 -16.92 14.96 -4.42
CA GLY A 232 -18.19 14.41 -4.90
C GLY A 232 -18.13 12.90 -5.15
N LEU A 233 -17.05 12.40 -5.78
CA LEU A 233 -16.85 10.97 -6.02
C LEU A 233 -16.69 10.22 -4.70
N GLU A 234 -15.88 10.73 -3.77
CA GLU A 234 -15.67 10.08 -2.47
C GLU A 234 -16.97 10.03 -1.65
N LEU A 235 -17.72 11.13 -1.57
CA LEU A 235 -19.05 11.18 -0.92
C LEU A 235 -20.05 10.24 -1.58
N ALA A 236 -20.10 10.20 -2.90
CA ALA A 236 -21.03 9.34 -3.62
C ALA A 236 -20.68 7.86 -3.43
N SER A 237 -19.39 7.53 -3.39
CA SER A 237 -18.90 6.15 -3.46
C SER A 237 -19.37 5.28 -2.28
N TRP A 238 -19.36 5.81 -1.05
CA TRP A 238 -19.73 5.04 0.13
C TRP A 238 -21.24 4.75 0.21
N ILE A 239 -22.08 5.57 -0.44
CA ILE A 239 -23.53 5.34 -0.55
C ILE A 239 -23.84 4.43 -1.76
N THR A 240 -23.33 4.80 -2.93
CA THR A 240 -23.68 4.17 -4.21
C THR A 240 -23.17 2.74 -4.34
N LEU A 241 -22.09 2.38 -3.62
CA LEU A 241 -21.61 0.99 -3.58
C LEU A 241 -22.69 0.01 -3.09
N TRP A 242 -23.56 0.45 -2.18
CA TRP A 242 -24.62 -0.40 -1.61
C TRP A 242 -25.90 -0.43 -2.45
N VAL A 243 -25.98 0.38 -3.51
CA VAL A 243 -27.13 0.39 -4.43
C VAL A 243 -26.87 -0.64 -5.54
N PRO A 244 -27.66 -1.74 -5.64
CA PRO A 244 -27.32 -2.87 -6.52
C PRO A 244 -27.10 -2.50 -7.99
N GLY A 245 -27.84 -1.51 -8.51
CA GLY A 245 -27.70 -1.03 -9.89
C GLY A 245 -26.51 -0.10 -10.13
N LEU A 246 -25.94 0.49 -9.08
CA LEU A 246 -24.82 1.43 -9.19
C LEU A 246 -23.49 0.84 -8.74
N LYS A 247 -23.49 -0.24 -7.94
CA LYS A 247 -22.30 -0.90 -7.39
C LYS A 247 -21.14 -1.02 -8.38
N TRP A 248 -21.40 -1.57 -9.57
CA TRP A 248 -20.38 -1.78 -10.58
C TRP A 248 -19.84 -0.46 -11.14
N SER A 249 -20.73 0.47 -11.48
CA SER A 249 -20.36 1.82 -11.93
C SER A 249 -19.53 2.54 -10.88
N THR A 250 -19.92 2.46 -9.61
CA THR A 250 -19.16 3.03 -8.49
C THR A 250 -17.77 2.44 -8.41
N ALA A 251 -17.63 1.11 -8.42
CA ALA A 251 -16.34 0.44 -8.34
C ALA A 251 -15.42 0.82 -9.52
N PHE A 252 -15.93 0.84 -10.76
CA PHE A 252 -15.15 1.25 -11.93
C PHE A 252 -14.76 2.74 -11.87
N CYS A 253 -15.70 3.63 -11.51
CA CYS A 253 -15.40 5.06 -11.35
C CYS A 253 -14.31 5.28 -10.30
N MET A 254 -14.35 4.53 -9.18
CA MET A 254 -13.36 4.68 -8.12
C MET A 254 -12.01 4.05 -8.47
N ILE A 255 -11.97 2.94 -9.22
CA ILE A 255 -10.72 2.41 -9.77
C ILE A 255 -10.09 3.42 -10.73
N ALA A 256 -10.88 3.97 -11.65
CA ALA A 256 -10.42 4.99 -12.59
C ALA A 256 -9.94 6.26 -11.86
N PHE A 257 -10.67 6.70 -10.83
CA PHE A 257 -10.28 7.82 -9.97
C PHE A 257 -8.90 7.59 -9.34
N ASN A 258 -8.65 6.44 -8.72
CA ASN A 258 -7.34 6.17 -8.09
C ASN A 258 -6.23 5.98 -9.12
N LEU A 259 -6.51 5.45 -10.32
CA LEU A 259 -5.54 5.44 -11.42
C LEU A 259 -5.17 6.85 -11.86
N VAL A 260 -6.15 7.76 -11.94
CA VAL A 260 -5.87 9.17 -12.22
C VAL A 260 -5.08 9.80 -11.08
N THR A 261 -5.40 9.51 -9.82
CA THR A 261 -4.60 9.96 -8.68
C THR A 261 -3.15 9.52 -8.79
N GLU A 262 -2.88 8.25 -9.09
CA GLU A 262 -1.51 7.76 -9.33
C GLU A 262 -0.80 8.51 -10.46
N LEU A 263 -1.50 8.77 -11.57
CA LEU A 263 -0.92 9.47 -12.71
C LEU A 263 -0.66 10.96 -12.47
N THR A 264 -1.28 11.55 -11.45
CA THR A 264 -1.28 13.00 -11.21
C THR A 264 -0.61 13.39 -9.89
N MET A 265 -0.53 12.47 -8.95
CA MET A 265 -0.04 12.66 -7.60
C MET A 265 0.83 11.47 -7.20
N ASN A 266 2.01 11.75 -6.66
CA ASN A 266 2.85 10.71 -6.07
C ASN A 266 2.38 10.40 -4.64
N LEU A 267 1.41 9.49 -4.52
CA LEU A 267 0.91 8.98 -3.24
C LEU A 267 1.44 7.58 -2.90
N HIS A 268 2.60 7.21 -3.46
CA HIS A 268 3.24 5.92 -3.21
C HIS A 268 2.30 4.73 -3.55
N CYS A 269 2.08 3.79 -2.63
CA CYS A 269 1.25 2.60 -2.83
C CYS A 269 -0.23 2.85 -2.48
N MET A 270 -0.58 4.04 -1.97
CA MET A 270 -1.94 4.31 -1.50
C MET A 270 -2.99 4.16 -2.62
N PRO A 271 -2.80 4.70 -3.85
CA PRO A 271 -3.77 4.50 -4.93
C PRO A 271 -3.88 3.04 -5.37
N TRP A 272 -2.76 2.30 -5.40
CA TRP A 272 -2.74 0.87 -5.73
C TRP A 272 -3.48 0.03 -4.72
N LEU A 273 -3.31 0.31 -3.42
CA LEU A 273 -4.15 -0.27 -2.38
C LEU A 273 -5.61 0.13 -2.63
N ALA A 274 -5.96 1.40 -2.78
CA ALA A 274 -7.34 1.79 -3.03
C ALA A 274 -7.99 1.05 -4.22
N ILE A 275 -7.28 0.88 -5.34
CA ILE A 275 -7.71 0.07 -6.49
C ILE A 275 -7.97 -1.38 -6.09
N LEU A 276 -7.08 -1.98 -5.32
CA LEU A 276 -7.24 -3.33 -4.79
C LEU A 276 -8.50 -3.46 -3.91
N GLY A 277 -8.74 -2.48 -3.04
CA GLY A 277 -9.93 -2.41 -2.20
C GLY A 277 -11.22 -2.33 -3.00
N TRP A 278 -11.27 -1.47 -4.03
CA TRP A 278 -12.42 -1.36 -4.93
C TRP A 278 -12.61 -2.63 -5.78
N SER A 279 -11.52 -3.27 -6.19
CA SER A 279 -11.55 -4.55 -6.91
C SER A 279 -12.15 -5.67 -6.06
N ALA A 280 -11.93 -5.64 -4.74
CA ALA A 280 -12.54 -6.58 -3.81
C ALA A 280 -14.08 -6.50 -3.77
N THR A 281 -14.66 -5.42 -4.30
CA THR A 281 -16.12 -5.26 -4.39
C THR A 281 -16.73 -5.94 -5.62
N LEU A 282 -15.93 -6.28 -6.63
CA LEU A 282 -16.37 -6.78 -7.94
C LEU A 282 -16.81 -8.26 -7.95
N PHE A 283 -17.00 -8.90 -6.80
CA PHE A 283 -17.55 -10.27 -6.79
C PHE A 283 -19.06 -10.26 -7.13
N LYS A 284 -19.47 -11.30 -7.85
CA LYS A 284 -20.88 -11.60 -8.11
C LYS A 284 -21.43 -12.46 -6.97
N GLU A 285 -22.51 -12.02 -6.36
CA GLU A 285 -23.25 -12.83 -5.39
C GLU A 285 -23.94 -13.97 -6.14
N SER A 286 -23.64 -15.22 -5.78
CA SER A 286 -24.37 -16.35 -6.34
C SER A 286 -25.79 -16.32 -5.79
N ASN A 287 -26.80 -16.23 -6.68
CA ASN A 287 -28.20 -16.41 -6.30
C ASN A 287 -28.40 -17.84 -5.78
N VAL A 288 -28.31 -18.00 -4.46
CA VAL A 288 -28.43 -19.30 -3.76
C VAL A 288 -29.76 -19.99 -4.07
N GLU A 289 -30.80 -19.23 -4.42
CA GLU A 289 -32.11 -19.78 -4.80
C GLU A 289 -32.02 -20.70 -6.04
N HIS A 290 -31.19 -20.37 -7.04
CA HIS A 290 -31.00 -21.25 -8.20
C HIS A 290 -30.16 -22.49 -7.92
N ALA A 291 -29.38 -22.50 -6.83
CA ALA A 291 -28.58 -23.66 -6.44
C ALA A 291 -29.43 -24.73 -5.74
N LYS A 292 -30.47 -24.33 -5.00
CA LYS A 292 -31.40 -25.27 -4.36
C LYS A 292 -32.22 -26.07 -5.38
N ASP A 293 -32.59 -25.45 -6.50
CA ASP A 293 -33.35 -26.13 -7.56
C ASP A 293 -32.50 -27.06 -8.43
N ARG A 294 -31.17 -26.94 -8.37
CA ARG A 294 -30.21 -27.77 -9.12
C ARG A 294 -29.65 -28.95 -8.33
N LEU A 295 -29.97 -29.07 -7.04
CA LEU A 295 -29.64 -30.28 -6.28
C LEU A 295 -30.76 -31.31 -6.50
N PRO A 296 -30.58 -32.31 -7.39
CA PRO A 296 -31.58 -33.35 -7.57
C PRO A 296 -31.82 -34.03 -6.23
N ALA A 297 -33.07 -34.02 -5.77
CA ALA A 297 -33.45 -34.50 -4.45
C ALA A 297 -33.07 -35.97 -4.16
N HIS A 298 -32.70 -36.77 -5.17
CA HIS A 298 -32.40 -38.20 -5.01
C HIS A 298 -31.54 -38.81 -6.12
N SER A 299 -30.28 -38.41 -6.29
CA SER A 299 -29.37 -39.22 -7.13
C SER A 299 -27.97 -39.36 -6.54
N HIS A 300 -27.71 -40.51 -5.92
CA HIS A 300 -26.38 -41.09 -5.69
C HIS A 300 -25.68 -41.52 -7.00
N GLY A 301 -25.96 -40.87 -8.13
CA GLY A 301 -25.54 -41.31 -9.46
C GLY A 301 -24.67 -40.27 -10.14
N VAL A 302 -23.37 -40.57 -10.22
CA VAL A 302 -22.43 -40.21 -11.31
C VAL A 302 -22.65 -38.83 -11.94
N TYR A 303 -21.89 -37.83 -11.47
CA TYR A 303 -21.81 -36.53 -12.12
C TYR A 303 -21.17 -36.69 -13.53
N PRO A 304 -21.80 -36.18 -14.60
CA PRO A 304 -21.19 -36.16 -15.92
C PRO A 304 -20.00 -35.18 -15.92
N HIS A 305 -18.82 -35.73 -16.20
CA HIS A 305 -17.56 -35.01 -16.24
C HIS A 305 -17.49 -33.98 -17.40
N SER A 306 -17.13 -32.75 -17.03
CA SER A 306 -15.95 -32.01 -17.49
C SER A 306 -15.89 -31.28 -18.85
N SER A 307 -16.89 -31.25 -19.73
CA SER A 307 -16.73 -30.47 -20.98
C SER A 307 -17.04 -28.97 -20.83
N ASN A 308 -17.95 -28.57 -19.94
CA ASN A 308 -18.42 -27.17 -19.88
C ASN A 308 -17.61 -26.28 -18.94
N VAL A 309 -16.93 -26.85 -17.94
CA VAL A 309 -16.11 -26.09 -16.98
C VAL A 309 -14.84 -25.55 -17.65
N VAL A 310 -14.21 -26.34 -18.52
CA VAL A 310 -13.04 -25.89 -19.30
C VAL A 310 -13.42 -24.73 -20.21
N GLN A 311 -14.61 -24.77 -20.81
CA GLN A 311 -15.13 -23.67 -21.64
C GLN A 311 -15.38 -22.41 -20.80
N THR A 312 -16.03 -22.54 -19.63
CA THR A 312 -16.34 -21.37 -18.77
C THR A 312 -15.08 -20.73 -18.18
N VAL A 313 -14.08 -21.55 -17.78
CA VAL A 313 -12.78 -21.04 -17.34
C VAL A 313 -12.00 -20.43 -18.50
N SER A 314 -12.04 -21.03 -19.70
CA SER A 314 -11.43 -20.46 -20.91
C SER A 314 -12.05 -19.12 -21.30
N ASP A 315 -13.38 -19.00 -21.24
CA ASP A 315 -14.11 -17.79 -21.60
C ASP A 315 -13.90 -16.68 -20.56
N PHE A 316 -13.89 -17.03 -19.27
CA PHE A 316 -13.53 -16.10 -18.18
C PHE A 316 -12.07 -15.63 -18.30
N MET A 317 -11.15 -16.56 -18.55
CA MET A 317 -9.73 -16.26 -18.77
C MET A 317 -9.52 -15.43 -20.04
N HIS A 318 -10.30 -15.61 -21.10
CA HIS A 318 -10.24 -14.78 -22.30
C HIS A 318 -10.82 -13.38 -22.09
N GLN A 319 -11.86 -13.26 -21.26
CA GLN A 319 -12.52 -11.98 -20.97
C GLN A 319 -11.68 -11.09 -20.06
N PHE A 320 -10.93 -11.66 -19.09
CA PHE A 320 -10.10 -10.91 -18.15
C PHE A 320 -8.59 -10.98 -18.44
N ARG A 321 -8.14 -11.80 -19.40
CA ARG A 321 -6.72 -11.93 -19.79
C ARG A 321 -6.02 -10.60 -20.02
N PRO A 322 -6.54 -9.68 -20.85
CA PRO A 322 -5.76 -8.50 -21.21
C PRO A 322 -5.56 -7.55 -20.01
N GLU A 323 -6.52 -7.48 -19.10
CA GLU A 323 -6.50 -6.57 -17.95
C GLU A 323 -5.68 -7.14 -16.79
N ILE A 324 -5.85 -8.44 -16.49
CA ILE A 324 -5.06 -9.13 -15.47
C ILE A 324 -3.62 -9.32 -15.96
N CYS A 325 -3.38 -9.76 -17.19
CA CYS A 325 -2.02 -9.85 -17.72
C CYS A 325 -1.36 -8.47 -17.78
N PHE A 326 -2.04 -7.39 -18.15
CA PHE A 326 -1.39 -6.07 -18.15
C PHE A 326 -0.89 -5.65 -16.76
N VAL A 327 -1.73 -5.76 -15.72
CA VAL A 327 -1.33 -5.41 -14.34
C VAL A 327 -0.29 -6.39 -13.79
N THR A 328 -0.47 -7.68 -14.04
CA THR A 328 0.47 -8.70 -13.54
C THR A 328 1.80 -8.65 -14.29
N ASP A 329 1.81 -8.40 -15.60
CA ASP A 329 3.01 -8.25 -16.44
C ASP A 329 3.74 -6.94 -16.09
N LEU A 330 3.01 -5.86 -15.78
CA LEU A 330 3.61 -4.60 -15.32
C LEU A 330 4.26 -4.78 -13.93
N LEU A 331 3.58 -5.45 -12.99
CA LEU A 331 4.10 -5.75 -11.65
C LEU A 331 5.22 -6.80 -11.66
N LEU A 332 5.15 -7.79 -12.56
CA LEU A 332 6.21 -8.78 -12.75
C LEU A 332 7.42 -8.16 -13.45
N ALA A 333 7.22 -7.27 -14.43
CA ALA A 333 8.31 -6.57 -15.09
C ALA A 333 9.03 -5.63 -14.10
N SER A 334 8.28 -4.87 -13.28
CA SER A 334 8.88 -4.02 -12.24
C SER A 334 9.56 -4.86 -11.15
N GLY A 335 8.91 -5.93 -10.68
CA GLY A 335 9.49 -6.85 -9.71
C GLY A 335 10.74 -7.58 -10.21
N LEU A 336 10.78 -8.00 -11.48
CA LEU A 336 11.94 -8.68 -12.09
C LEU A 336 13.11 -7.71 -12.30
N VAL A 337 12.83 -6.46 -12.66
CA VAL A 337 13.85 -5.40 -12.73
C VAL A 337 14.48 -5.18 -11.35
N LEU A 338 13.67 -5.10 -10.29
CA LEU A 338 14.16 -4.96 -8.91
C LEU A 338 14.92 -6.20 -8.41
N LEU A 339 14.47 -7.41 -8.76
CA LEU A 339 15.18 -8.66 -8.44
C LEU A 339 16.52 -8.77 -9.19
N LEU A 340 16.61 -8.26 -10.41
CA LEU A 340 17.86 -8.17 -11.18
C LEU A 340 18.84 -7.14 -10.58
N ILE A 341 18.32 -6.09 -9.94
CA ILE A 341 19.12 -5.11 -9.19
C ILE A 341 19.66 -5.75 -7.89
N ASP A 342 18.84 -6.54 -7.20
CA ASP A 342 19.19 -7.18 -5.92
C ASP A 342 20.11 -8.42 -6.08
N THR A 343 20.12 -9.04 -7.27
CA THR A 343 20.98 -10.18 -7.61
C THR A 343 22.32 -9.80 -8.24
N LEU A 344 22.61 -8.51 -8.39
CA LEU A 344 23.98 -8.04 -8.62
C LEU A 344 24.86 -8.57 -7.47
N PRO A 345 26.05 -9.10 -7.75
CA PRO A 345 26.75 -9.98 -6.82
C PRO A 345 27.10 -9.24 -5.52
N ILE A 346 26.31 -9.52 -4.47
CA ILE A 346 26.48 -9.00 -3.10
C ILE A 346 27.89 -9.27 -2.58
N ALA A 347 28.55 -10.35 -3.01
CA ALA A 347 29.95 -10.64 -2.69
C ALA A 347 30.95 -9.59 -3.23
N ALA A 348 30.65 -8.93 -4.36
CA ALA A 348 31.44 -7.79 -4.84
C ALA A 348 31.07 -6.48 -4.12
N LEU A 349 29.85 -6.42 -3.57
CA LEU A 349 29.35 -5.28 -2.79
C LEU A 349 29.94 -5.26 -1.38
N GLU A 350 30.07 -6.41 -0.71
CA GLU A 350 30.69 -6.52 0.63
C GLU A 350 32.16 -6.06 0.61
N ASP A 351 32.95 -6.48 -0.39
CA ASP A 351 34.35 -6.02 -0.56
C ASP A 351 34.44 -4.52 -0.85
N LEU A 352 33.42 -3.92 -1.50
CA LEU A 352 33.35 -2.48 -1.81
C LEU A 352 32.86 -1.64 -0.60
N ILE A 353 31.89 -2.17 0.16
CA ILE A 353 31.29 -1.55 1.35
C ILE A 353 32.34 -1.40 2.46
N PHE A 354 33.19 -2.43 2.66
CA PHE A 354 34.21 -2.39 3.72
C PHE A 354 35.49 -1.64 3.32
N SER A 355 35.78 -1.46 2.03
CA SER A 355 37.05 -0.87 1.57
C SER A 355 36.98 0.62 1.22
N ALA A 356 35.81 1.18 0.88
CA ALA A 356 35.69 2.59 0.52
C ALA A 356 34.25 3.14 0.68
N PRO A 357 33.90 3.78 1.81
CA PRO A 357 32.58 4.40 2.02
C PRO A 357 32.22 5.46 0.96
N SER A 358 33.23 6.13 0.40
CA SER A 358 33.06 7.12 -0.69
C SER A 358 32.83 6.49 -2.08
N ALA A 359 33.10 5.20 -2.23
CA ALA A 359 32.75 4.44 -3.42
C ALA A 359 31.28 3.97 -3.38
N LEU A 360 30.76 3.67 -2.18
CA LEU A 360 29.35 3.31 -1.98
C LEU A 360 28.42 4.47 -2.38
N SER A 361 28.74 5.70 -1.98
CA SER A 361 27.94 6.88 -2.38
C SER A 361 28.00 7.15 -3.88
N LYS A 362 29.16 6.95 -4.53
CA LYS A 362 29.30 7.06 -5.99
C LYS A 362 28.59 5.93 -6.73
N TYR A 363 28.60 4.71 -6.18
CA TYR A 363 27.89 3.57 -6.73
C TYR A 363 26.38 3.74 -6.57
N GLN A 364 25.89 4.14 -5.40
CA GLN A 364 24.50 4.53 -5.20
C GLN A 364 24.10 5.62 -6.18
N GLN A 365 24.90 6.70 -6.34
CA GLN A 365 24.62 7.74 -7.34
C GLN A 365 24.60 7.20 -8.78
N ALA A 366 25.48 6.27 -9.14
CA ALA A 366 25.51 5.68 -10.48
C ALA A 366 24.35 4.70 -10.70
N LEU A 367 23.98 3.94 -9.67
CA LEU A 367 22.86 3.01 -9.65
C LEU A 367 21.56 3.80 -9.74
N TYR A 368 21.39 4.85 -8.93
CA TYR A 368 20.33 5.84 -9.07
C TYR A 368 20.35 6.44 -10.47
N ALA A 369 21.47 6.88 -11.03
CA ALA A 369 21.48 7.45 -12.39
C ALA A 369 21.05 6.48 -13.51
N VAL A 370 21.26 5.17 -13.34
CA VAL A 370 20.87 4.13 -14.31
C VAL A 370 19.43 3.67 -14.11
N ILE A 371 19.02 3.57 -12.85
CA ILE A 371 17.71 3.08 -12.46
C ILE A 371 16.68 4.22 -12.46
N ASP A 372 17.08 5.45 -12.17
CA ASP A 372 16.23 6.66 -12.13
C ASP A 372 15.37 6.73 -13.36
N PRO A 373 15.90 6.69 -14.59
CA PRO A 373 15.08 6.81 -15.78
C PRO A 373 14.06 5.68 -15.87
N THR A 374 14.39 4.48 -15.39
CA THR A 374 13.50 3.32 -15.43
C THR A 374 12.43 3.39 -14.33
N LEU A 375 12.80 3.74 -13.10
CA LEU A 375 11.84 4.00 -12.01
C LEU A 375 10.95 5.19 -12.37
N CYS A 376 11.51 6.24 -12.95
CA CYS A 376 10.81 7.40 -13.48
C CYS A 376 9.80 6.99 -14.56
N VAL A 377 10.21 6.19 -15.55
CA VAL A 377 9.33 5.68 -16.63
C VAL A 377 8.22 4.78 -16.08
N LEU A 378 8.49 4.04 -15.00
CA LEU A 378 7.51 3.18 -14.35
C LEU A 378 6.64 3.89 -13.30
N GLY A 379 6.84 5.20 -13.08
CA GLY A 379 6.14 5.95 -12.01
C GLY A 379 6.55 5.57 -10.58
N LEU A 380 7.67 4.87 -10.44
CA LEU A 380 8.22 4.38 -9.17
C LEU A 380 9.25 5.34 -8.54
N TRP A 381 9.56 6.45 -9.22
CA TRP A 381 10.51 7.45 -8.72
C TRP A 381 9.80 8.46 -7.82
N GLN A 382 10.25 8.56 -6.56
CA GLN A 382 9.54 9.33 -5.53
C GLN A 382 10.17 10.68 -5.22
N GLY A 383 11.25 11.05 -5.92
CA GLY A 383 12.16 12.07 -5.43
C GLY A 383 12.82 11.65 -4.12
N PRO A 384 13.74 12.46 -3.56
CA PRO A 384 14.22 12.25 -2.20
C PRO A 384 13.04 12.34 -1.21
N TRP A 385 13.00 11.47 -0.19
CA TRP A 385 12.09 11.64 0.95
C TRP A 385 12.37 13.00 1.59
N ASN A 386 11.59 14.01 1.20
CA ASN A 386 11.66 15.30 1.83
C ASN A 386 10.90 15.20 3.15
N LEU A 387 11.64 15.32 4.25
CA LEU A 387 11.07 15.51 5.58
C LEU A 387 10.39 16.89 5.57
N HIS A 388 9.14 16.94 5.12
CA HIS A 388 8.39 18.18 5.03
C HIS A 388 7.96 18.60 6.43
N GLY A 389 8.64 19.61 6.97
CA GLY A 389 8.17 20.30 8.16
C GLY A 389 7.01 21.24 7.81
N GLY A 390 5.80 20.87 8.21
CA GLY A 390 4.62 21.75 8.12
C GLY A 390 4.40 22.55 9.40
N ASP A 391 4.29 23.86 9.29
CA ASP A 391 3.84 24.76 10.36
C ASP A 391 2.29 24.83 10.40
N MET A 392 1.78 25.14 11.59
CA MET A 392 0.45 24.94 12.19
C MET A 392 -0.81 24.99 11.29
N ALA A 393 -1.54 23.86 11.18
CA ALA A 393 -3.03 23.75 11.24
C ALA A 393 -3.59 22.38 10.80
N SER A 394 -2.77 21.47 10.26
CA SER A 394 -3.22 20.23 9.64
C SER A 394 -2.69 18.97 10.34
N TYR A 395 -3.55 17.96 10.50
CA TYR A 395 -3.26 16.63 11.07
C TYR A 395 -2.37 15.75 10.17
N HIS A 396 -1.41 16.34 9.45
CA HIS A 396 -0.43 15.62 8.66
C HIS A 396 0.99 16.04 9.03
N LYS A 397 1.72 15.08 9.61
CA LYS A 397 3.17 14.95 9.83
C LYS A 397 3.98 16.26 9.99
N LEU A 398 4.13 16.62 11.26
CA LEU A 398 5.30 17.23 11.95
C LEU A 398 6.32 18.03 11.13
N SER A 399 6.28 19.35 11.33
CA SER A 399 7.48 20.16 11.57
C SER A 399 8.27 19.63 12.78
N TYR A 400 9.46 19.09 12.52
CA TYR A 400 10.53 18.90 13.52
C TYR A 400 11.83 19.61 13.11
N SER A 401 11.73 20.63 12.27
CA SER A 401 12.84 21.46 11.80
C SER A 401 13.49 22.32 12.91
N ALA A 402 13.12 22.14 14.19
CA ALA A 402 13.57 22.99 15.30
C ALA A 402 14.05 22.25 16.57
N TYR A 403 14.11 20.92 16.61
CA TYR A 403 14.59 20.20 17.82
C TYR A 403 15.78 19.26 17.62
N LEU A 404 16.20 18.98 16.38
CA LEU A 404 17.45 18.24 16.11
C LEU A 404 18.68 19.14 15.97
N TYR A 405 18.51 20.47 15.96
CA TYR A 405 19.60 21.38 16.28
C TYR A 405 19.87 21.32 17.79
N ARG A 406 20.91 20.55 18.15
CA ARG A 406 21.51 20.43 19.50
C ARG A 406 20.69 19.68 20.57
N TYR A 407 20.69 18.36 20.48
CA TYR A 407 21.24 17.57 21.60
C TYR A 407 22.77 17.52 21.46
N HIS A 408 23.42 18.70 21.46
CA HIS A 408 24.71 18.78 22.10
C HIS A 408 24.40 18.64 23.58
N LEU A 409 24.53 17.42 24.10
CA LEU A 409 24.80 17.24 25.51
C LEU A 409 25.89 18.25 25.88
N PRO A 410 25.70 19.10 26.90
CA PRO A 410 26.80 19.90 27.40
C PRO A 410 27.83 18.89 27.90
N SER A 411 28.92 18.73 27.16
CA SER A 411 30.17 18.36 27.81
C SER A 411 30.43 19.48 28.80
N ASP A 412 30.66 19.11 30.06
CA ASP A 412 31.09 19.98 31.13
C ASP A 412 32.29 20.85 30.67
N GLU A 413 32.02 21.99 30.07
CA GLU A 413 32.97 23.07 29.87
C GLU A 413 32.16 24.36 29.78
N THR A 414 32.18 25.04 30.92
CA THR A 414 31.81 26.43 31.11
C THR A 414 32.34 27.30 29.98
N ASP A 415 31.45 27.89 29.18
CA ASP A 415 31.61 29.26 28.71
C ASP A 415 30.24 29.81 28.29
N GLU A 416 29.79 30.81 29.05
CA GLU A 416 28.61 31.63 28.78
C GLU A 416 28.89 32.52 27.56
N GLU A 417 28.42 32.14 26.38
CA GLU A 417 28.27 33.10 25.28
C GLU A 417 26.82 33.04 24.75
N TYR A 418 26.06 34.05 25.17
CA TYR A 418 24.72 34.39 24.71
C TYR A 418 24.74 34.56 23.18
N ILE A 419 24.05 33.67 22.45
CA ILE A 419 23.68 33.92 21.05
C ILE A 419 22.26 34.51 21.06
N GLU A 420 22.17 35.80 20.77
CA GLU A 420 20.92 36.51 20.51
C GLU A 420 20.21 35.89 19.31
N ALA A 421 18.94 35.50 19.50
CA ALA A 421 18.07 35.08 18.42
C ALA A 421 17.59 36.32 17.64
N GLU A 422 18.12 36.52 16.44
CA GLU A 422 17.58 37.50 15.49
C GLU A 422 16.15 37.12 15.08
N HIS A 423 15.19 37.91 15.51
CA HIS A 423 13.83 37.93 14.98
C HIS A 423 13.84 38.41 13.52
N TYR A 424 13.70 37.48 12.57
CA TYR A 424 13.28 37.81 11.22
C TYR A 424 11.76 37.97 11.17
N THR A 425 11.30 39.22 11.09
CA THR A 425 9.95 39.58 10.67
C THR A 425 9.89 39.62 9.15
N PHE A 426 9.05 38.79 8.54
CA PHE A 426 8.70 38.93 7.11
C PHE A 426 7.63 40.02 6.94
N PRO A 427 7.71 40.86 5.89
CA PRO A 427 6.68 41.84 5.59
C PRO A 427 5.43 41.17 5.01
N VAL A 428 4.28 41.69 5.43
CA VAL A 428 2.90 41.31 5.11
C VAL A 428 2.60 41.31 3.61
#